data_AF-A0A3D0H6Q3-F1
#
_entry.id   AF-A0A3D0H6Q3-F1
#
_cell.length_a   1.000
_cell.length_b   1.000
_cell.length_c   1.000
_cell.angle_alpha   90.00
_cell.angle_beta   90.00
_cell.angle_gamma   90.00
#
_symmetry.space_group_name_H-M   'P 1'
#
loop_
_entity.id
_entity.type
_entity.pdbx_description
1 polymer ?
#
loop_
_entity_poly.entity_id
_entity_poly.type
_entity_poly.pdbx_seq_one_letter_code
_entity_poly.pdbx_strand_id
1 'polypeptide(L)'
;MLIDCGILKGTPGGGESLKNAIKNVVEVTGGKLDVLVVTHEHWDHVSGFLQAQEEFKQLTIGEVWLAWTEQRGNKLADRLRSQKDKAKKAVADASLKLRKLLGTDKQAAASLGALEKLGLFYSDQDQASLGLTAVAQVATPPATAGEAAPESSSSSYSTASAMDWTRLKTGGQVRYLFPGGETIPIPGLEDVRVFVLGPPQNESWLKNDSPSKKEPEVYSLASGHDLGFLAALEKRGGVDGMRPFNPSFELKGKTAKREAFFQQTYFMEADLWRQIELDWLWTAERLALQLDSDTNNTSLVLAIELVSDGKVLLFPGDAQVGNWLSWQELEWTVRNPHGELEKVKAEGLLKQTVLYKVGHHASHNAT
;
A
#
# COMPACT_ATOMS: atom_id res chain seq x y z
N MET A 1 -13.28 -19.96 -3.01
CA MET A 1 -12.93 -18.56 -2.69
C MET A 1 -11.42 -18.41 -2.82
N LEU A 2 -10.94 -17.31 -3.41
CA LEU A 2 -9.53 -16.92 -3.46
C LEU A 2 -9.39 -15.59 -2.72
N ILE A 3 -8.39 -15.48 -1.85
CA ILE A 3 -8.11 -14.26 -1.08
C ILE A 3 -6.70 -13.80 -1.43
N ASP A 4 -6.62 -12.65 -2.09
CA ASP A 4 -5.40 -12.05 -2.64
C ASP A 4 -4.69 -12.92 -3.69
N CYS A 5 -3.78 -12.29 -4.44
CA CYS A 5 -2.85 -12.97 -5.33
C CYS A 5 -1.66 -12.06 -5.60
N GLY A 6 -0.52 -12.36 -4.99
CA GLY A 6 0.71 -11.63 -5.27
C GLY A 6 1.93 -12.24 -4.62
N ILE A 7 3.06 -11.57 -4.85
CA ILE A 7 4.36 -11.98 -4.37
C ILE A 7 5.21 -10.76 -4.02
N LEU A 8 6.07 -10.91 -3.02
CA LEU A 8 7.04 -9.88 -2.64
C LEU A 8 7.92 -9.53 -3.84
N LYS A 9 8.10 -8.23 -4.07
CA LYS A 9 8.91 -7.70 -5.17
C LYS A 9 10.35 -8.20 -5.04
N GLY A 10 10.92 -8.69 -6.15
CA GLY A 10 12.29 -9.21 -6.17
C GLY A 10 12.41 -10.69 -5.79
N THR A 11 11.30 -11.39 -5.51
CA THR A 11 11.34 -12.85 -5.29
C THR A 11 11.84 -13.57 -6.56
N PRO A 12 12.93 -14.34 -6.48
CA PRO A 12 13.45 -15.09 -7.63
C PRO A 12 12.39 -16.04 -8.20
N GLY A 13 12.17 -15.98 -9.51
CA GLY A 13 11.15 -16.81 -10.19
C GLY A 13 9.70 -16.48 -9.81
N GLY A 14 9.44 -15.37 -9.10
CA GLY A 14 8.13 -15.10 -8.50
C GLY A 14 6.97 -15.06 -9.49
N GLY A 15 7.17 -14.46 -10.67
CA GLY A 15 6.15 -14.40 -11.71
C GLY A 15 5.80 -15.78 -12.28
N GLU A 16 6.77 -16.68 -12.46
CA GLU A 16 6.52 -18.04 -12.93
C GLU A 16 5.79 -18.87 -11.87
N SER A 17 6.20 -18.74 -10.61
CA SER A 17 5.52 -19.38 -9.47
C SER A 17 4.05 -18.96 -9.38
N LEU A 18 3.75 -17.66 -9.54
CA LEU A 18 2.37 -17.17 -9.55
C LEU A 18 1.56 -17.74 -10.70
N LYS A 19 2.11 -17.77 -11.92
CA LYS A 19 1.44 -18.40 -13.08
C LYS A 19 1.13 -19.86 -12.82
N ASN A 20 2.08 -20.61 -12.26
CA ASN A 20 1.87 -22.02 -11.93
C ASN A 20 0.81 -22.21 -10.84
N ALA A 21 0.79 -21.35 -9.82
CA ALA A 21 -0.24 -21.36 -8.79
C ALA A 21 -1.64 -21.11 -9.40
N ILE A 22 -1.80 -20.10 -10.27
CA ILE A 22 -3.11 -19.81 -10.88
C ILE A 22 -3.54 -20.89 -11.88
N LYS A 23 -2.61 -21.52 -12.61
CA LYS A 23 -2.93 -22.72 -13.41
C LYS A 23 -3.49 -23.85 -12.55
N ASN A 24 -2.89 -24.09 -11.38
CA ASN A 24 -3.41 -25.09 -10.45
C ASN A 24 -4.78 -24.69 -9.88
N VAL A 25 -5.01 -23.40 -9.59
CA VAL A 25 -6.35 -22.91 -9.20
C VAL A 25 -7.37 -23.18 -10.31
N VAL A 26 -7.06 -22.86 -11.57
CA VAL A 26 -7.92 -23.16 -12.72
C VAL A 26 -8.26 -24.65 -12.80
N GLU A 27 -7.27 -25.52 -12.64
CA GLU A 27 -7.45 -26.96 -12.66
C GLU A 27 -8.36 -27.46 -11.53
N VAL A 28 -8.04 -27.09 -10.29
CA VAL A 28 -8.76 -27.55 -9.09
C VAL A 28 -10.21 -27.05 -9.06
N THR A 29 -10.47 -25.84 -9.57
CA THR A 29 -11.81 -25.26 -9.54
C THR A 29 -12.60 -25.47 -10.84
N GLY A 30 -12.04 -26.19 -11.82
CA GLY A 30 -12.66 -26.37 -13.13
C GLY A 30 -12.93 -25.06 -13.86
N GLY A 31 -12.08 -24.05 -13.66
CA GLY A 31 -12.21 -22.74 -14.28
C GLY A 31 -13.24 -21.80 -13.64
N LYS A 32 -13.86 -22.17 -12.51
CA LYS A 32 -14.86 -21.33 -11.82
C LYS A 32 -14.37 -20.88 -10.46
N LEU A 33 -14.53 -19.61 -10.13
CA LEU A 33 -14.25 -19.07 -8.81
C LEU A 33 -15.45 -18.26 -8.34
N ASP A 34 -16.17 -18.71 -7.31
CA ASP A 34 -17.39 -18.00 -6.88
C ASP A 34 -17.09 -16.63 -6.27
N VAL A 35 -15.99 -16.51 -5.52
CA VAL A 35 -15.61 -15.26 -4.84
C VAL A 35 -14.09 -15.04 -4.94
N LEU A 36 -13.72 -13.86 -5.43
CA LEU A 36 -12.39 -13.26 -5.29
C LEU A 36 -12.44 -12.15 -4.24
N VAL A 37 -11.62 -12.28 -3.20
CA VAL A 37 -11.44 -11.25 -2.16
C VAL A 37 -10.09 -10.59 -2.38
N VAL A 38 -10.04 -9.26 -2.30
CA VAL A 38 -8.77 -8.52 -2.22
C VAL A 38 -8.77 -7.73 -0.92
N THR A 39 -7.76 -7.96 -0.09
CA THR A 39 -7.71 -7.42 1.26
C THR A 39 -7.36 -5.94 1.26
N HIS A 40 -6.29 -5.55 0.56
CA HIS A 40 -5.84 -4.17 0.44
C HIS A 40 -4.88 -3.98 -0.74
N GLU A 41 -4.52 -2.73 -1.02
CA GLU A 41 -3.70 -2.32 -2.17
C GLU A 41 -2.19 -2.40 -1.92
N HIS A 42 -1.68 -3.55 -1.47
CA HIS A 42 -0.23 -3.84 -1.44
C HIS A 42 0.18 -4.77 -2.58
N TRP A 43 1.39 -4.54 -3.11
CA TRP A 43 1.85 -5.18 -4.34
C TRP A 43 1.91 -6.71 -4.22
N ASP A 44 2.35 -7.22 -3.08
CA ASP A 44 2.40 -8.65 -2.78
C ASP A 44 1.02 -9.27 -2.51
N HIS A 45 -0.05 -8.47 -2.44
CA HIS A 45 -1.44 -8.93 -2.42
C HIS A 45 -2.11 -8.88 -3.80
N VAL A 46 -1.64 -8.04 -4.72
CA VAL A 46 -2.36 -7.77 -5.99
C VAL A 46 -1.55 -8.03 -7.26
N SER A 47 -0.22 -8.19 -7.16
CA SER A 47 0.67 -8.31 -8.31
C SER A 47 0.35 -9.49 -9.24
N GLY A 48 -0.15 -10.59 -8.68
CA GLY A 48 -0.47 -11.78 -9.43
C GLY A 48 -1.61 -11.59 -10.42
N PHE A 49 -2.51 -10.63 -10.18
CA PHE A 49 -3.58 -10.30 -11.13
C PHE A 49 -3.06 -9.77 -12.47
N LEU A 50 -1.89 -9.13 -12.45
CA LEU A 50 -1.22 -8.63 -13.64
C LEU A 50 -0.16 -9.61 -14.15
N GLN A 51 0.58 -10.25 -13.26
CA GLN A 51 1.66 -11.18 -13.63
C GLN A 51 1.16 -12.52 -14.17
N ALA A 52 0.00 -12.98 -13.72
CA ALA A 52 -0.69 -14.19 -14.17
C ALA A 52 -2.01 -13.86 -14.88
N GLN A 53 -2.08 -12.70 -15.54
CA GLN A 53 -3.32 -12.19 -16.14
C GLN A 53 -3.89 -13.14 -17.20
N GLU A 54 -3.04 -13.80 -18.00
CA GLU A 54 -3.45 -14.76 -19.02
C GLU A 54 -4.06 -16.03 -18.40
N GLU A 55 -3.50 -16.51 -17.29
CA GLU A 55 -4.04 -17.62 -16.52
C GLU A 55 -5.39 -17.24 -15.90
N PHE A 56 -5.52 -16.02 -15.35
CA PHE A 56 -6.80 -15.52 -14.82
C PHE A 56 -7.90 -15.35 -15.88
N LYS A 57 -7.58 -15.24 -17.17
CA LYS A 57 -8.61 -15.25 -18.24
C LYS A 57 -9.35 -16.59 -18.33
N GLN A 58 -8.73 -17.67 -17.85
CA GLN A 58 -9.33 -19.00 -17.81
C GLN A 58 -10.27 -19.18 -16.61
N LEU A 59 -10.25 -18.25 -15.65
CA LEU A 59 -11.19 -18.22 -14.53
C LEU A 59 -12.40 -17.34 -14.83
N THR A 60 -13.58 -17.93 -14.64
CA THR A 60 -14.84 -17.20 -14.48
C THR A 60 -15.01 -16.84 -13.01
N ILE A 61 -15.03 -15.55 -12.69
CA ILE A 61 -15.18 -15.06 -11.31
C ILE A 61 -16.62 -14.59 -11.10
N GLY A 62 -17.30 -15.11 -10.07
CA GLY A 62 -18.68 -14.76 -9.75
C GLY A 62 -18.79 -13.39 -9.08
N GLU A 63 -18.14 -13.23 -7.93
CA GLU A 63 -18.13 -11.98 -7.17
C GLU A 63 -16.71 -11.50 -6.85
N VAL A 64 -16.56 -10.17 -6.76
CA VAL A 64 -15.35 -9.51 -6.24
C VAL A 64 -15.73 -8.77 -4.97
N TRP A 65 -15.01 -9.05 -3.88
CA TRP A 65 -15.20 -8.43 -2.58
C TRP A 65 -14.02 -7.54 -2.23
N LEU A 66 -14.30 -6.27 -1.91
CA LEU A 66 -13.31 -5.28 -1.47
C LEU A 66 -13.76 -4.64 -0.16
N ALA A 67 -12.82 -4.07 0.59
CA ALA A 67 -13.13 -3.21 1.73
C ALA A 67 -13.90 -1.95 1.29
N TRP A 68 -14.71 -1.37 2.19
CA TRP A 68 -15.39 -0.09 1.95
C TRP A 68 -14.43 1.08 1.66
N THR A 69 -13.17 0.99 2.11
CA THR A 69 -12.10 1.95 1.80
C THR A 69 -11.81 2.05 0.30
N GLU A 70 -12.14 1.00 -0.46
CA GLU A 70 -12.00 0.99 -1.92
C GLU A 70 -13.19 1.63 -2.65
N GLN A 71 -14.33 1.83 -1.97
CA GLN A 71 -15.56 2.33 -2.56
C GLN A 71 -15.45 3.81 -2.96
N ARG A 72 -15.63 4.09 -4.26
CA ARG A 72 -15.73 5.46 -4.79
C ARG A 72 -17.02 6.13 -4.33
N GLY A 73 -16.95 7.42 -3.96
CA GLY A 73 -18.09 8.19 -3.47
C GLY A 73 -18.32 8.08 -1.96
N ASN A 74 -17.60 7.18 -1.26
CA ASN A 74 -17.57 7.19 0.19
C ASN A 74 -16.72 8.37 0.68
N LYS A 75 -17.31 9.30 1.42
CA LYS A 75 -16.67 10.57 1.83
C LYS A 75 -15.36 10.36 2.61
N LEU A 76 -15.32 9.38 3.51
CA LEU A 76 -14.12 9.10 4.30
C LEU A 76 -13.06 8.42 3.44
N ALA A 77 -13.45 7.40 2.68
CA ALA A 77 -12.54 6.68 1.78
C ALA A 77 -11.91 7.60 0.73
N ASP A 78 -12.71 8.44 0.07
CA ASP A 78 -12.22 9.39 -0.94
C ASP A 78 -11.30 10.45 -0.31
N ARG A 79 -11.58 10.89 0.92
CA ARG A 79 -10.70 11.81 1.65
C ARG A 79 -9.35 11.17 1.97
N LEU A 80 -9.34 9.96 2.52
CA LEU A 80 -8.12 9.23 2.86
C LEU A 80 -7.28 8.97 1.61
N ARG A 81 -7.92 8.54 0.53
CA ARG A 81 -7.25 8.34 -0.78
C ARG A 81 -6.66 9.63 -1.32
N SER A 82 -7.40 10.74 -1.26
CA SER A 82 -6.87 12.04 -1.70
C SER A 82 -5.68 12.51 -0.86
N GLN A 83 -5.71 12.29 0.46
CA GLN A 83 -4.56 12.56 1.33
C GLN A 83 -3.36 11.69 0.95
N LYS A 84 -3.59 10.39 0.73
CA LYS A 84 -2.57 9.44 0.29
C LYS A 84 -1.95 9.85 -1.04
N ASP A 85 -2.75 10.20 -2.04
CA ASP A 85 -2.30 10.60 -3.38
C ASP A 85 -1.44 11.88 -3.33
N LYS A 86 -1.82 12.86 -2.51
CA LYS A 86 -1.03 14.09 -2.30
C LYS A 86 0.32 13.77 -1.66
N ALA A 87 0.32 12.91 -0.65
CA ALA A 87 1.55 12.51 0.03
C ALA A 87 2.47 11.67 -0.88
N LYS A 88 1.93 10.72 -1.65
CA LYS A 88 2.69 9.98 -2.69
C LYS A 88 3.32 10.94 -3.70
N LYS A 89 2.55 11.91 -4.20
CA LYS A 89 3.07 12.92 -5.13
C LYS A 89 4.19 13.75 -4.51
N ALA A 90 4.05 14.14 -3.24
CA ALA A 90 5.09 14.86 -2.53
C ALA A 90 6.39 14.04 -2.42
N VAL A 91 6.30 12.74 -2.07
CA VAL A 91 7.45 11.82 -2.04
C VAL A 91 8.07 11.59 -3.44
N ALA A 92 7.25 11.60 -4.51
CA ALA A 92 7.77 11.51 -5.87
C ALA A 92 8.50 12.79 -6.31
N ASP A 93 7.91 13.97 -6.07
CA ASP A 93 8.52 15.27 -6.37
C ASP A 93 9.81 15.48 -5.57
N ALA A 94 9.82 15.00 -4.33
CA ALA A 94 11.00 14.88 -3.48
C ALA A 94 12.12 14.10 -4.17
N SER A 95 11.84 12.85 -4.54
CA SER A 95 12.79 11.96 -5.19
C SER A 95 13.33 12.54 -6.51
N LEU A 96 12.49 13.23 -7.29
CA LEU A 96 12.92 13.87 -8.54
C LEU A 96 13.83 15.07 -8.31
N LYS A 97 13.53 15.93 -7.33
CA LYS A 97 14.40 17.06 -6.97
C LYS A 97 15.77 16.59 -6.49
N LEU A 98 15.78 15.51 -5.72
CA LEU A 98 16.97 14.86 -5.21
C LEU A 98 17.89 14.39 -6.34
N ARG A 99 17.37 13.65 -7.32
CA ARG A 99 18.13 13.25 -8.52
C ARG A 99 18.79 14.42 -9.24
N LYS A 100 18.11 15.56 -9.31
CA LYS A 100 18.63 16.78 -9.95
C LYS A 100 19.72 17.46 -9.13
N LEU A 101 19.66 17.38 -7.80
CA LEU A 101 20.64 18.02 -6.91
C LEU A 101 21.93 17.20 -6.78
N LEU A 102 21.82 15.87 -6.78
CA LEU A 102 22.93 15.00 -6.42
C LEU A 102 23.86 14.63 -7.56
N GLY A 103 23.48 14.84 -8.83
CA GLY A 103 24.30 14.37 -9.95
C GLY A 103 24.74 12.91 -9.77
N THR A 104 25.99 12.59 -10.06
CA THR A 104 26.60 11.23 -9.90
C THR A 104 27.26 11.01 -8.53
N ASP A 105 26.84 11.73 -7.49
CA ASP A 105 27.46 11.60 -6.17
C ASP A 105 27.03 10.31 -5.44
N LYS A 106 28.01 9.52 -5.02
CA LYS A 106 27.83 8.13 -4.57
C LYS A 106 27.16 8.02 -3.20
N GLN A 107 27.38 8.99 -2.31
CA GLN A 107 26.87 8.92 -0.94
C GLN A 107 25.37 9.20 -0.90
N ALA A 108 24.91 10.05 -1.81
CA ALA A 108 23.52 10.42 -1.92
C ALA A 108 22.73 9.46 -2.83
N ALA A 109 23.41 8.64 -3.64
CA ALA A 109 22.83 7.51 -4.36
C ALA A 109 22.24 6.42 -3.43
N ALA A 110 22.78 6.24 -2.21
CA ALA A 110 22.25 5.28 -1.24
C ALA A 110 20.89 5.73 -0.68
N SER A 111 20.78 7.01 -0.28
CA SER A 111 19.52 7.58 0.21
C SER A 111 18.49 7.77 -0.92
N LEU A 112 18.94 8.07 -2.14
CA LEU A 112 18.14 7.95 -3.36
C LEU A 112 17.60 6.53 -3.53
N GLY A 113 18.45 5.51 -3.37
CA GLY A 113 18.04 4.12 -3.49
C GLY A 113 17.01 3.70 -2.45
N ALA A 114 17.07 4.23 -1.22
CA ALA A 114 16.07 3.98 -0.18
C ALA A 114 14.73 4.65 -0.50
N LEU A 115 14.74 5.94 -0.88
CA LEU A 115 13.54 6.67 -1.28
C LEU A 115 12.96 6.23 -2.61
N GLU A 116 13.78 5.76 -3.54
CA GLU A 116 13.32 5.15 -4.78
C GLU A 116 12.77 3.78 -4.53
N LYS A 117 13.31 2.98 -3.59
CA LYS A 117 12.68 1.72 -3.21
C LYS A 117 11.33 1.97 -2.55
N LEU A 118 11.28 2.88 -1.56
CA LEU A 118 10.06 3.37 -0.91
C LEU A 118 9.07 3.96 -1.92
N GLY A 119 9.56 4.79 -2.83
CA GLY A 119 8.83 5.38 -3.94
C GLY A 119 8.41 4.37 -4.99
N LEU A 120 9.17 3.31 -5.25
CA LEU A 120 8.85 2.19 -6.16
C LEU A 120 7.81 1.23 -5.56
N PHE A 121 7.46 1.36 -4.27
CA PHE A 121 6.21 0.80 -3.73
C PHE A 121 4.99 1.64 -4.13
N TYR A 122 5.19 2.91 -4.55
CA TYR A 122 4.12 3.90 -4.73
C TYR A 122 4.07 4.64 -6.08
N SER A 123 5.11 4.53 -6.92
CA SER A 123 5.22 5.25 -8.18
C SER A 123 4.74 4.37 -9.31
N ASP A 124 3.56 4.69 -9.84
CA ASP A 124 2.95 4.14 -11.05
C ASP A 124 3.72 4.52 -12.34
N GLN A 125 5.05 4.60 -12.34
CA GLN A 125 5.82 4.95 -13.53
C GLN A 125 6.91 3.92 -13.86
N ASP A 126 6.64 3.20 -14.95
CA ASP A 126 7.56 2.77 -15.98
C ASP A 126 9.01 2.43 -15.56
N GLN A 127 9.29 1.13 -15.58
CA GLN A 127 10.63 0.57 -15.81
C GLN A 127 11.18 0.88 -17.22
N ALA A 128 10.50 1.68 -18.05
CA ALA A 128 10.94 2.01 -19.40
C ALA A 128 11.68 3.36 -19.55
N SER A 129 11.82 4.18 -18.49
CA SER A 129 12.54 5.47 -18.62
C SER A 129 13.55 5.80 -17.51
N LEU A 130 13.82 4.88 -16.60
CA LEU A 130 14.89 5.03 -15.61
C LEU A 130 15.84 3.85 -15.75
N GLY A 131 16.84 4.03 -16.62
CA GLY A 131 17.88 3.07 -16.92
C GLY A 131 18.60 2.60 -15.66
N LEU A 132 18.11 1.49 -15.10
CA LEU A 132 18.79 0.70 -14.09
C LEU A 132 19.48 -0.50 -14.75
N THR A 133 20.29 -0.22 -15.78
CA THR A 133 21.31 -1.11 -16.33
C THR A 133 22.48 -0.27 -16.80
N ALA A 134 23.23 0.30 -15.86
CA ALA A 134 24.54 0.89 -16.14
C ALA A 134 25.48 0.67 -14.97
N VAL A 135 25.64 -0.59 -14.55
CA VAL A 135 26.88 -1.02 -13.92
C VAL A 135 27.22 -2.39 -14.48
N ALA A 136 28.42 -2.50 -15.05
CA ALA A 136 29.03 -3.70 -15.63
C ALA A 136 28.58 -4.10 -17.06
N GLN A 137 29.26 -3.55 -18.07
CA GLN A 137 29.80 -4.38 -19.16
C GLN A 137 31.01 -3.70 -19.82
N VAL A 138 32.15 -4.34 -19.62
CA VAL A 138 33.42 -4.09 -20.31
C VAL A 138 33.33 -4.70 -21.71
N ALA A 139 33.75 -3.92 -22.70
CA ALA A 139 34.25 -4.30 -24.03
C ALA A 139 33.34 -5.12 -24.98
N THR A 140 32.91 -4.52 -26.10
CA THR A 140 33.33 -4.85 -27.50
C THR A 140 32.54 -4.02 -28.55
N PRO A 141 33.06 -3.82 -29.79
CA PRO A 141 32.55 -2.85 -30.77
C PRO A 141 31.53 -3.45 -31.78
N PRO A 142 30.90 -2.63 -32.66
CA PRO A 142 29.54 -2.89 -33.16
C PRO A 142 29.50 -3.65 -34.48
N ALA A 143 28.43 -4.43 -34.70
CA ALA A 143 28.07 -4.97 -36.01
C ALA A 143 26.57 -4.77 -36.31
N THR A 144 26.36 -3.91 -37.32
CA THR A 144 25.38 -3.94 -38.42
C THR A 144 23.88 -4.16 -38.19
N ALA A 145 23.14 -3.22 -38.79
CA ALA A 145 21.70 -3.05 -38.94
C ALA A 145 20.93 -4.25 -39.55
N GLY A 146 19.70 -4.39 -39.06
CA GLY A 146 18.59 -5.02 -39.77
C GLY A 146 17.83 -6.00 -38.92
N GLU A 147 16.75 -5.55 -38.26
CA GLU A 147 15.51 -6.32 -38.06
C GLU A 147 14.45 -5.47 -37.33
N ALA A 148 13.20 -5.65 -37.71
CA ALA A 148 12.06 -4.83 -37.35
C ALA A 148 11.76 -4.87 -35.85
N ALA A 149 11.41 -3.71 -35.28
CA ALA A 149 11.02 -3.58 -33.88
C ALA A 149 9.73 -4.37 -33.60
N PRO A 150 9.69 -5.21 -32.55
CA PRO A 150 8.42 -5.76 -32.08
C PRO A 150 7.65 -4.65 -31.36
N GLU A 151 6.36 -4.54 -31.66
CA GLU A 151 5.43 -3.68 -30.92
C GLU A 151 5.34 -4.15 -29.46
N SER A 152 6.10 -3.50 -28.59
CA SER A 152 5.95 -3.67 -27.14
C SER A 152 4.84 -2.74 -26.65
N SER A 153 3.63 -3.27 -26.46
CA SER A 153 2.61 -2.60 -25.66
C SER A 153 3.06 -2.59 -24.19
N SER A 154 3.72 -1.52 -23.76
CA SER A 154 4.14 -1.33 -22.37
C SER A 154 2.91 -1.02 -21.50
N SER A 155 2.14 -2.02 -21.10
CA SER A 155 1.19 -1.84 -19.99
C SER A 155 2.01 -1.75 -18.71
N SER A 156 2.11 -0.55 -18.12
CA SER A 156 2.83 -0.35 -16.86
C SER A 156 2.12 -1.15 -15.74
N TYR A 157 2.79 -2.18 -15.23
CA TYR A 157 2.31 -2.92 -14.07
C TYR A 157 2.42 -2.06 -12.82
N SER A 158 1.30 -1.91 -12.12
CA SER A 158 1.23 -1.08 -10.93
C SER A 158 0.14 -1.56 -9.98
N THR A 159 0.23 -1.18 -8.71
CA THR A 159 -0.80 -1.56 -7.72
C THR A 159 -2.17 -1.02 -8.13
N ALA A 160 -2.23 0.23 -8.61
CA ALA A 160 -3.46 0.84 -9.08
C ALA A 160 -4.06 0.07 -10.27
N SER A 161 -3.24 -0.30 -11.26
CA SER A 161 -3.72 -1.08 -12.41
C SER A 161 -4.14 -2.50 -12.05
N ALA A 162 -3.52 -3.11 -11.03
CA ALA A 162 -3.95 -4.40 -10.49
C ALA A 162 -5.32 -4.30 -9.80
N MET A 163 -5.52 -3.26 -8.99
CA MET A 163 -6.81 -3.00 -8.35
C MET A 163 -7.91 -2.63 -9.36
N ASP A 164 -7.58 -1.90 -10.43
CA ASP A 164 -8.54 -1.62 -11.50
C ASP A 164 -8.92 -2.89 -12.27
N TRP A 165 -7.95 -3.78 -12.52
CA TRP A 165 -8.23 -5.07 -13.12
C TRP A 165 -9.22 -5.88 -12.27
N THR A 166 -9.04 -5.93 -10.94
CA THR A 166 -9.94 -6.70 -10.06
C THR A 166 -11.35 -6.12 -10.06
N ARG A 167 -11.51 -4.78 -10.00
CA ARG A 167 -12.83 -4.13 -10.08
C ARG A 167 -13.55 -4.41 -11.39
N LEU A 168 -12.81 -4.49 -12.50
CA LEU A 168 -13.39 -4.69 -13.84
C LEU A 168 -13.65 -6.16 -14.18
N LYS A 169 -13.07 -7.11 -13.44
CA LYS A 169 -13.14 -8.55 -13.75
C LYS A 169 -14.56 -9.11 -13.76
N THR A 170 -15.47 -8.52 -12.98
CA THR A 170 -16.91 -8.84 -12.94
C THR A 170 -17.77 -7.78 -13.63
N GLY A 171 -17.22 -7.09 -14.65
CA GLY A 171 -17.93 -6.01 -15.35
C GLY A 171 -18.21 -4.78 -14.49
N GLY A 172 -17.42 -4.57 -13.42
CA GLY A 172 -17.60 -3.46 -12.48
C GLY A 172 -18.48 -3.79 -11.27
N GLN A 173 -19.02 -5.00 -11.17
CA GLN A 173 -19.85 -5.41 -10.03
C GLN A 173 -18.97 -5.86 -8.86
N VAL A 174 -18.74 -4.94 -7.92
CA VAL A 174 -17.96 -5.17 -6.71
C VAL A 174 -18.85 -5.06 -5.48
N ARG A 175 -18.72 -6.02 -4.57
CA ARG A 175 -19.35 -5.97 -3.25
C ARG A 175 -18.38 -5.32 -2.26
N TYR A 176 -18.72 -4.10 -1.80
CA TYR A 176 -17.93 -3.39 -0.81
C TYR A 176 -18.39 -3.77 0.61
N LEU A 177 -17.45 -4.23 1.44
CA LEU A 177 -17.74 -4.82 2.73
C LEU A 177 -17.41 -3.85 3.88
N PHE A 178 -18.28 -3.83 4.88
CA PHE A 178 -18.21 -2.96 6.04
C PHE A 178 -18.12 -3.80 7.32
N PRO A 179 -17.30 -3.39 8.30
CA PRO A 179 -17.20 -4.12 9.56
C PRO A 179 -18.52 -4.03 10.35
N GLY A 180 -18.87 -5.11 11.05
CA GLY A 180 -20.08 -5.15 11.87
C GLY A 180 -21.40 -5.16 11.09
N GLY A 181 -21.35 -5.28 9.75
CA GLY A 181 -22.54 -5.49 8.92
C GLY A 181 -23.11 -6.91 9.05
N GLU A 182 -24.15 -7.23 8.26
CA GLU A 182 -24.70 -8.59 8.22
C GLU A 182 -23.65 -9.63 7.81
N THR A 183 -23.80 -10.86 8.31
CA THR A 183 -22.94 -11.97 7.89
C THR A 183 -23.19 -12.30 6.44
N ILE A 184 -22.12 -12.61 5.71
CA ILE A 184 -22.18 -12.88 4.28
C ILE A 184 -22.18 -14.40 4.07
N PRO A 185 -23.20 -14.98 3.42
CA PRO A 185 -23.16 -16.38 3.02
C PRO A 185 -22.20 -16.56 1.86
N ILE A 186 -21.58 -17.75 1.76
CA ILE A 186 -20.83 -18.13 0.56
C ILE A 186 -21.76 -18.92 -0.36
N PRO A 187 -21.90 -18.54 -1.65
CA PRO A 187 -22.76 -19.26 -2.58
C PRO A 187 -22.46 -20.76 -2.60
N GLY A 188 -23.49 -21.59 -2.40
CA GLY A 188 -23.37 -23.06 -2.38
C GLY A 188 -22.88 -23.67 -1.07
N LEU A 189 -22.60 -22.87 -0.03
CA LEU A 189 -22.18 -23.35 1.29
C LEU A 189 -23.14 -22.84 2.37
N GLU A 190 -24.13 -23.65 2.72
CA GLU A 190 -25.12 -23.31 3.76
C GLU A 190 -24.54 -23.35 5.18
N ASP A 191 -23.49 -24.15 5.38
CA ASP A 191 -22.81 -24.33 6.68
C ASP A 191 -21.63 -23.36 6.87
N VAL A 192 -21.56 -22.29 6.08
CA VAL A 192 -20.47 -21.31 6.15
C VAL A 192 -21.04 -19.90 6.15
N ARG A 193 -20.58 -19.09 7.11
CA ARG A 193 -20.88 -17.65 7.13
C ARG A 193 -19.63 -16.83 7.39
N VAL A 194 -19.59 -15.64 6.80
CA VAL A 194 -18.44 -14.74 6.86
C VAL A 194 -18.80 -13.50 7.66
N PHE A 195 -17.98 -13.19 8.66
CA PHE A 195 -18.03 -11.95 9.42
C PHE A 195 -16.96 -11.01 8.90
N VAL A 196 -17.31 -9.74 8.72
CA VAL A 196 -16.38 -8.68 8.32
C VAL A 196 -15.95 -7.92 9.56
N LEU A 197 -14.67 -8.02 9.92
CA LEU A 197 -14.11 -7.40 11.12
C LEU A 197 -13.43 -6.06 10.83
N GLY A 198 -13.02 -5.82 9.59
CA GLY A 198 -12.26 -4.64 9.22
C GLY A 198 -12.41 -4.30 7.73
N PRO A 199 -12.00 -3.09 7.31
CA PRO A 199 -11.29 -2.10 8.13
C PRO A 199 -12.24 -1.21 8.96
N PRO A 200 -11.81 -0.64 10.10
CA PRO A 200 -12.65 0.18 10.97
C PRO A 200 -13.09 1.48 10.29
N GLN A 201 -14.32 1.92 10.58
CA GLN A 201 -14.87 3.17 10.02
C GLN A 201 -14.45 4.42 10.81
N ASN A 202 -13.68 4.26 11.89
CA ASN A 202 -13.10 5.36 12.65
C ASN A 202 -11.68 5.65 12.17
N GLU A 203 -11.44 6.88 11.73
CA GLU A 203 -10.13 7.34 11.24
C GLU A 203 -9.02 7.23 12.29
N SER A 204 -9.32 7.38 13.59
CA SER A 204 -8.30 7.20 14.63
C SER A 204 -7.81 5.75 14.70
N TRP A 205 -8.66 4.78 14.39
CA TRP A 205 -8.26 3.37 14.32
C TRP A 205 -7.50 3.07 13.04
N LEU A 206 -7.90 3.67 11.90
CA LEU A 206 -7.15 3.49 10.65
C LEU A 206 -5.70 3.98 10.76
N LYS A 207 -5.47 5.09 11.48
CA LYS A 207 -4.14 5.70 11.67
C LYS A 207 -3.33 5.15 12.85
N ASN A 208 -3.82 4.09 13.52
CA ASN A 208 -3.14 3.53 14.67
C ASN A 208 -2.36 2.27 14.28
N ASP A 209 -1.07 2.44 14.05
CA ASP A 209 -0.15 1.39 13.61
C ASP A 209 0.72 0.79 14.73
N SER A 210 0.68 1.38 15.93
CA SER A 210 1.68 1.14 16.98
C SER A 210 1.09 0.57 18.28
N PRO A 211 1.67 -0.52 18.84
CA PRO A 211 1.15 -1.19 20.05
C PRO A 211 1.54 -0.50 21.37
N SER A 212 2.47 0.46 21.35
CA SER A 212 2.99 1.14 22.56
C SER A 212 2.58 2.61 22.62
N LYS A 213 2.02 3.04 23.77
CA LYS A 213 1.86 4.46 24.12
C LYS A 213 3.10 5.08 24.78
N LYS A 214 4.12 4.27 25.14
CA LYS A 214 5.31 4.74 25.89
C LYS A 214 6.37 5.36 25.00
N GLU A 215 6.43 4.94 23.75
CA GLU A 215 7.12 5.63 22.68
C GLU A 215 6.09 5.73 21.56
N PRO A 216 5.31 6.82 21.50
CA PRO A 216 4.49 7.07 20.35
C PRO A 216 5.46 7.34 19.20
N GLU A 217 5.86 6.29 18.50
CA GLU A 217 6.24 6.34 17.10
C GLU A 217 4.99 6.71 16.27
N VAL A 218 4.22 7.71 16.74
CA VAL A 218 3.12 8.33 16.03
C VAL A 218 3.78 9.17 14.96
N TYR A 219 4.24 8.49 13.92
CA TYR A 219 4.48 9.02 12.59
C TYR A 219 3.09 9.34 12.04
N SER A 220 2.45 10.38 12.57
CA SER A 220 1.18 10.89 12.05
C SER A 220 1.46 12.00 11.08
N LEU A 221 0.82 11.94 9.90
CA LEU A 221 0.74 12.95 8.84
C LEU A 221 0.18 14.30 9.35
N ALA A 222 -0.19 14.36 10.64
CA ALA A 222 -0.62 15.52 11.39
C ALA A 222 0.50 16.20 12.19
N SER A 223 1.76 15.71 12.16
CA SER A 223 2.86 16.48 12.73
C SER A 223 3.06 17.76 11.92
N GLY A 224 3.25 18.91 12.59
CA GLY A 224 3.40 20.20 11.90
C GLY A 224 4.57 20.23 10.91
N HIS A 225 5.56 19.35 11.10
CA HIS A 225 6.70 19.19 10.20
C HIS A 225 6.31 18.53 8.87
N ASP A 226 5.44 17.51 8.88
CA ASP A 226 5.01 16.79 7.67
C ASP A 226 4.06 17.66 6.84
N LEU A 227 3.15 18.40 7.49
CA LEU A 227 2.29 19.37 6.84
C LEU A 227 3.08 20.55 6.25
N GLY A 228 4.08 21.05 6.98
CA GLY A 228 5.01 22.08 6.49
C GLY A 228 5.81 21.61 5.28
N PHE A 229 6.23 20.33 5.28
CA PHE A 229 6.91 19.70 4.14
C PHE A 229 6.02 19.57 2.91
N LEU A 230 4.80 19.05 3.07
CA LEU A 230 3.79 18.98 1.99
C LEU A 230 3.50 20.36 1.41
N ALA A 231 3.31 21.37 2.27
CA ALA A 231 3.07 22.75 1.86
C ALA A 231 4.28 23.37 1.13
N ALA A 232 5.51 23.07 1.55
CA ALA A 232 6.73 23.54 0.90
C ALA A 232 6.92 22.91 -0.49
N LEU A 233 6.48 21.67 -0.69
CA LEU A 233 6.55 20.97 -1.98
C LEU A 233 5.49 21.43 -2.99
N GLU A 234 4.25 21.70 -2.55
CA GLU A 234 3.13 22.05 -3.44
C GLU A 234 3.33 23.35 -4.23
N LYS A 235 4.28 24.21 -3.81
CA LYS A 235 4.72 25.41 -4.55
C LYS A 235 3.57 26.27 -5.12
N ARG A 236 2.38 26.21 -4.51
CA ARG A 236 1.30 27.18 -4.68
C ARG A 236 1.39 28.12 -3.51
N GLY A 237 1.81 29.36 -3.79
CA GLY A 237 1.79 30.42 -2.80
C GLY A 237 0.43 30.47 -2.13
N GLY A 238 0.41 30.36 -0.81
CA GLY A 238 -0.83 30.42 -0.06
C GLY A 238 -0.90 29.57 1.20
N VAL A 239 0.11 29.59 2.07
CA VAL A 239 -0.11 29.50 3.52
C VAL A 239 1.10 30.08 4.25
N ASP A 240 1.09 31.40 4.44
CA ASP A 240 2.04 32.09 5.32
C ASP A 240 2.00 31.55 6.77
N GLY A 241 0.90 30.89 7.15
CA GLY A 241 0.69 30.36 8.51
C GLY A 241 1.32 28.98 8.80
N MET A 242 1.96 28.32 7.83
CA MET A 242 2.58 26.99 8.02
C MET A 242 4.12 27.00 7.91
N ARG A 243 4.74 28.18 7.78
CA ARG A 243 6.19 28.31 7.72
C ARG A 243 6.74 28.56 9.13
N PRO A 244 7.87 27.94 9.51
CA PRO A 244 8.47 28.15 10.83
C PRO A 244 9.01 29.57 11.03
N PHE A 245 9.29 30.31 9.94
CA PHE A 245 9.81 31.67 10.00
C PHE A 245 9.03 32.60 9.06
N ASN A 246 8.89 33.87 9.48
CA ASN A 246 8.31 34.93 8.64
C ASN A 246 9.20 35.15 7.40
N PRO A 247 8.63 35.37 6.19
CA PRO A 247 9.41 35.63 4.98
C PRO A 247 10.43 36.78 5.09
N SER A 248 10.25 37.73 6.01
CA SER A 248 11.23 38.80 6.27
C SER A 248 12.57 38.29 6.81
N PHE A 249 12.59 37.09 7.41
CA PHE A 249 13.80 36.41 7.88
C PHE A 249 14.34 35.39 6.85
N GLU A 250 13.74 35.30 5.66
CA GLU A 250 14.17 34.36 4.61
C GLU A 250 15.34 34.94 3.80
N LEU A 251 16.47 34.24 3.80
CA LEU A 251 17.55 34.49 2.85
C LEU A 251 17.43 33.54 1.65
N LYS A 252 17.17 34.09 0.46
CA LYS A 252 17.10 33.29 -0.77
C LYS A 252 18.45 32.63 -1.05
N GLY A 253 18.46 31.34 -1.37
CA GLY A 253 19.70 30.59 -1.63
C GLY A 253 20.60 31.18 -2.72
N LYS A 254 20.03 31.83 -3.76
CA LYS A 254 20.82 32.55 -4.78
C LYS A 254 21.56 33.77 -4.22
N THR A 255 20.99 34.43 -3.21
CA THR A 255 21.60 35.55 -2.49
C THR A 255 22.64 35.01 -1.51
N ALA A 256 22.29 33.98 -0.72
CA ALA A 256 23.22 33.33 0.20
C ALA A 256 24.51 32.87 -0.49
N LYS A 257 24.43 32.29 -1.69
CA LYS A 257 25.61 31.87 -2.48
C LYS A 257 26.56 33.00 -2.88
N ARG A 258 26.14 34.26 -2.79
CA ARG A 258 26.97 35.44 -3.11
C ARG A 258 27.56 36.11 -1.87
N GLU A 259 27.08 35.76 -0.68
CA GLU A 259 27.53 36.32 0.58
C GLU A 259 28.81 35.62 1.03
N ALA A 260 29.84 36.41 1.36
CA ALA A 260 31.15 35.91 1.75
C ALA A 260 31.05 34.98 2.99
N PHE A 261 30.17 35.31 3.93
CA PHE A 261 29.92 34.50 5.12
C PHE A 261 29.52 33.06 4.76
N PHE A 262 28.48 32.87 3.92
CA PHE A 262 28.00 31.52 3.58
C PHE A 262 28.95 30.78 2.64
N GLN A 263 29.68 31.49 1.78
CA GLN A 263 30.75 30.88 0.98
C GLN A 263 31.83 30.26 1.85
N GLN A 264 32.17 30.90 2.97
CA GLN A 264 33.24 30.45 3.87
C GLN A 264 32.77 29.53 5.02
N THR A 265 31.46 29.37 5.22
CA THR A 265 30.94 28.66 6.41
C THR A 265 29.89 27.60 6.11
N TYR A 266 29.34 27.56 4.91
CA TYR A 266 28.21 26.70 4.54
C TYR A 266 28.38 26.01 3.18
N PHE A 267 28.95 26.71 2.19
CA PHE A 267 29.19 26.15 0.84
C PHE A 267 30.61 25.59 0.62
N MET A 268 31.46 25.56 1.65
CA MET A 268 32.78 24.91 1.54
C MET A 268 32.65 23.39 1.58
N GLU A 269 33.49 22.70 0.81
CA GLU A 269 33.53 21.23 0.76
C GLU A 269 33.83 20.60 2.12
N ALA A 270 34.66 21.25 2.94
CA ALA A 270 34.94 20.81 4.32
C ALA A 270 33.74 20.97 5.27
N ASP A 271 32.76 21.80 4.92
CA ASP A 271 31.60 22.16 5.74
C ASP A 271 30.28 21.60 5.19
N LEU A 272 30.32 20.63 4.26
CA LEU A 272 29.12 19.99 3.70
C LEU A 272 28.18 19.43 4.77
N TRP A 273 28.69 19.04 5.94
CA TRP A 273 27.89 18.57 7.07
C TRP A 273 26.93 19.62 7.65
N ARG A 274 27.14 20.92 7.35
CA ARG A 274 26.25 22.01 7.76
C ARG A 274 25.09 22.22 6.80
N GLN A 275 25.14 21.59 5.63
CA GLN A 275 24.13 21.75 4.61
C GLN A 275 22.86 20.99 4.99
N ILE A 276 21.74 21.73 5.02
CA ILE A 276 20.40 21.19 5.29
C ILE A 276 19.61 20.94 4.00
N GLU A 277 20.27 21.03 2.84
CA GLU A 277 19.72 20.78 1.50
C GLU A 277 19.13 19.37 1.35
N LEU A 278 19.51 18.43 2.23
CA LEU A 278 19.02 17.06 2.25
C LEU A 278 18.26 16.74 3.55
N ASP A 279 18.11 17.64 4.51
CA ASP A 279 17.45 17.33 5.80
C ASP A 279 15.97 16.95 5.64
N TRP A 280 15.31 17.57 4.66
CA TRP A 280 13.91 17.27 4.32
C TRP A 280 13.72 15.85 3.75
N LEU A 281 14.81 15.15 3.41
CA LEU A 281 14.80 13.77 2.95
C LEU A 281 14.29 12.80 4.00
N TRP A 282 14.69 13.00 5.25
CA TRP A 282 14.19 12.22 6.37
C TRP A 282 12.69 12.41 6.58
N THR A 283 12.16 13.60 6.27
CA THR A 283 10.71 13.84 6.28
C THR A 283 10.00 13.10 5.14
N ALA A 284 10.58 13.06 3.94
CA ALA A 284 10.01 12.31 2.81
C ALA A 284 10.02 10.79 3.05
N GLU A 285 11.09 10.26 3.65
CA GLU A 285 11.20 8.85 4.03
C GLU A 285 10.14 8.48 5.08
N ARG A 286 10.02 9.27 6.14
CA ARG A 286 8.99 9.09 7.17
C ARG A 286 7.57 9.14 6.59
N LEU A 287 7.31 10.07 5.69
CA LEU A 287 6.02 10.18 4.99
C LEU A 287 5.74 8.93 4.14
N ALA A 288 6.74 8.41 3.44
CA ALA A 288 6.59 7.20 2.63
C ALA A 288 6.29 5.95 3.49
N LEU A 289 7.02 5.78 4.60
CA LEU A 289 6.78 4.71 5.57
C LEU A 289 5.38 4.81 6.19
N GLN A 290 4.94 6.03 6.50
CA GLN A 290 3.60 6.23 7.04
C GLN A 290 2.50 5.85 6.04
N LEU A 291 2.64 6.23 4.77
CA LEU A 291 1.64 5.90 3.74
C LEU A 291 1.47 4.38 3.58
N ASP A 292 2.55 3.64 3.78
CA ASP A 292 2.58 2.17 3.83
C ASP A 292 1.84 1.63 5.05
N SER A 293 2.21 2.12 6.22
CA SER A 293 1.57 1.75 7.49
C SER A 293 0.06 2.03 7.50
N ASP A 294 -0.36 3.22 7.03
CA ASP A 294 -1.78 3.60 6.98
C ASP A 294 -2.61 2.70 6.03
N THR A 295 -1.96 2.04 5.05
CA THR A 295 -2.63 1.14 4.10
C THR A 295 -2.95 -0.21 4.72
N ASN A 296 -2.09 -0.72 5.59
CA ASN A 296 -2.29 -1.99 6.28
C ASN A 296 -3.60 -2.03 7.05
N ASN A 297 -3.94 -0.95 7.75
CA ASN A 297 -5.19 -0.84 8.48
C ASN A 297 -6.43 -0.66 7.59
N THR A 298 -6.27 -0.54 6.27
CA THR A 298 -7.38 -0.61 5.31
C THR A 298 -7.73 -2.03 4.87
N SER A 299 -7.05 -3.04 5.42
CA SER A 299 -7.30 -4.46 5.13
C SER A 299 -8.74 -4.87 5.40
N LEU A 300 -9.35 -5.53 4.41
CA LEU A 300 -10.56 -6.33 4.59
C LEU A 300 -10.23 -7.55 5.45
N VAL A 301 -10.79 -7.60 6.66
CA VAL A 301 -10.57 -8.68 7.63
C VAL A 301 -11.80 -9.57 7.63
N LEU A 302 -11.60 -10.87 7.39
CA LEU A 302 -12.67 -11.85 7.36
C LEU A 302 -12.47 -12.91 8.45
N ALA A 303 -13.52 -13.19 9.21
CA ALA A 303 -13.63 -14.41 10.00
C ALA A 303 -14.67 -15.32 9.35
N ILE A 304 -14.25 -16.50 8.91
CA ILE A 304 -15.12 -17.47 8.25
C ILE A 304 -15.45 -18.55 9.27
N GLU A 305 -16.71 -18.62 9.67
CA GLU A 305 -17.19 -19.62 10.62
C GLU A 305 -17.75 -20.83 9.88
N LEU A 306 -17.35 -22.02 10.33
CA LEU A 306 -17.98 -23.30 10.00
C LEU A 306 -19.14 -23.50 10.99
N VAL A 307 -20.38 -23.32 10.52
CA VAL A 307 -21.56 -23.21 11.39
C VAL A 307 -21.83 -24.49 12.17
N SER A 308 -21.47 -25.65 11.62
CA SER A 308 -21.68 -26.97 12.23
C SER A 308 -20.96 -27.17 13.56
N ASP A 309 -19.79 -26.57 13.73
CA ASP A 309 -18.98 -26.74 14.96
C ASP A 309 -18.44 -25.43 15.55
N GLY A 310 -18.79 -24.28 14.95
CA GLY A 310 -18.43 -22.94 15.41
C GLY A 310 -16.97 -22.57 15.19
N LYS A 311 -16.16 -23.42 14.54
CA LYS A 311 -14.75 -23.15 14.29
C LYS A 311 -14.58 -21.98 13.32
N VAL A 312 -13.58 -21.15 13.57
CA VAL A 312 -13.31 -19.94 12.79
C VAL A 312 -11.97 -20.04 12.05
N LEU A 313 -11.98 -19.64 10.78
CA LEU A 313 -10.80 -19.37 9.97
C LEU A 313 -10.63 -17.85 9.86
N LEU A 314 -9.56 -17.31 10.42
CA LEU A 314 -9.30 -15.86 10.48
C LEU A 314 -8.30 -15.43 9.40
N PHE A 315 -8.71 -14.49 8.56
CA PHE A 315 -7.93 -13.89 7.48
C PHE A 315 -7.85 -12.38 7.68
N PRO A 316 -6.79 -11.89 8.35
CA PRO A 316 -6.67 -10.47 8.71
C PRO A 316 -6.09 -9.57 7.62
N GLY A 317 -5.63 -10.12 6.48
CA GLY A 317 -4.77 -9.36 5.57
C GLY A 317 -3.55 -8.85 6.34
N ASP A 318 -3.29 -7.56 6.24
CA ASP A 318 -2.21 -6.89 6.96
C ASP A 318 -2.72 -6.00 8.09
N ALA A 319 -3.91 -6.28 8.63
CA ALA A 319 -4.49 -5.53 9.74
C ALA A 319 -3.48 -5.35 10.91
N GLN A 320 -3.26 -4.09 11.27
CA GLN A 320 -2.41 -3.69 12.38
C GLN A 320 -3.23 -3.34 13.63
N VAL A 321 -2.55 -2.94 14.71
CA VAL A 321 -3.09 -2.65 16.05
C VAL A 321 -4.43 -1.92 16.04
N GLY A 322 -4.59 -0.89 15.22
CA GLY A 322 -5.83 -0.14 15.09
C GLY A 322 -7.05 -0.98 14.68
N ASN A 323 -6.87 -1.94 13.77
CA ASN A 323 -7.90 -2.93 13.46
C ASN A 323 -8.21 -3.81 14.67
N TRP A 324 -7.19 -4.44 15.26
CA TRP A 324 -7.37 -5.37 16.40
C TRP A 324 -8.12 -4.73 17.56
N LEU A 325 -7.80 -3.48 17.89
CA LEU A 325 -8.48 -2.72 18.93
C LEU A 325 -9.93 -2.40 18.55
N SER A 326 -10.21 -2.10 17.28
CA SER A 326 -11.57 -1.79 16.82
C SER A 326 -12.54 -2.97 16.93
N TRP A 327 -12.04 -4.21 16.91
CA TRP A 327 -12.91 -5.39 16.94
C TRP A 327 -13.63 -5.58 18.27
N GLN A 328 -13.15 -4.99 19.35
CA GLN A 328 -13.80 -5.04 20.67
C GLN A 328 -15.21 -4.45 20.66
N GLU A 329 -15.49 -3.57 19.70
CA GLU A 329 -16.79 -2.90 19.53
C GLU A 329 -17.75 -3.69 18.62
N LEU A 330 -17.30 -4.78 17.99
CA LEU A 330 -18.08 -5.50 16.99
C LEU A 330 -18.95 -6.61 17.60
N GLU A 331 -20.23 -6.56 17.24
CA GLU A 331 -21.24 -7.56 17.59
C GLU A 331 -22.16 -7.78 16.38
N TRP A 332 -22.54 -9.03 16.17
CA TRP A 332 -23.46 -9.48 15.14
C TRP A 332 -24.65 -10.18 15.76
N THR A 333 -25.81 -10.06 15.10
CA THR A 333 -26.97 -10.91 15.41
C THR A 333 -27.12 -11.93 14.31
N VAL A 334 -26.96 -13.22 14.64
CA VAL A 334 -26.98 -14.33 13.69
C VAL A 334 -28.02 -15.36 14.09
N ARG A 335 -28.47 -16.20 13.15
CA ARG A 335 -29.27 -17.39 13.48
C ARG A 335 -28.36 -18.54 13.85
N ASN A 336 -28.64 -19.20 14.97
CA ASN A 336 -27.96 -20.44 15.35
C ASN A 336 -28.54 -21.63 14.54
N PRO A 337 -27.93 -22.83 14.61
CA PRO A 337 -28.44 -24.02 13.93
C PRO A 337 -29.88 -24.43 14.32
N HIS A 338 -30.38 -23.96 15.46
CA HIS A 338 -31.76 -24.18 15.92
C HIS A 338 -32.75 -23.11 15.42
N GLY A 339 -32.27 -22.13 14.65
CA GLY A 339 -33.09 -21.05 14.05
C GLY A 339 -33.31 -19.84 14.96
N GLU A 340 -32.77 -19.84 16.17
CA GLU A 340 -32.89 -18.75 17.15
C GLU A 340 -31.85 -17.66 16.88
N LEU A 341 -32.18 -16.41 17.24
CA LEU A 341 -31.25 -15.30 17.12
C LEU A 341 -30.28 -15.28 18.30
N GLU A 342 -28.99 -15.24 17.98
CA GLU A 342 -27.89 -15.20 18.94
C GLU A 342 -26.97 -14.01 18.65
N LYS A 343 -26.42 -13.42 19.71
CA LYS A 343 -25.40 -12.39 19.62
C LYS A 343 -24.01 -13.01 19.59
N VAL A 344 -23.29 -12.75 18.51
CA VAL A 344 -21.89 -13.16 18.37
C VAL A 344 -21.02 -11.91 18.46
N LYS A 345 -20.02 -11.92 19.35
CA LYS A 345 -19.03 -10.85 19.48
C LYS A 345 -17.73 -11.26 18.81
N ALA A 346 -16.94 -10.28 18.36
CA ALA A 346 -15.64 -10.57 17.75
C ALA A 346 -14.72 -11.36 18.68
N GLU A 347 -14.72 -11.06 19.98
CA GLU A 347 -13.99 -11.83 20.99
C GLU A 347 -14.35 -13.33 20.96
N GLY A 348 -15.62 -13.66 20.73
CA GLY A 348 -16.08 -15.04 20.56
C GLY A 348 -15.48 -15.69 19.32
N LEU A 349 -15.49 -14.98 18.18
CA LEU A 349 -14.87 -15.46 16.94
C LEU A 349 -13.37 -15.72 17.10
N LEU A 350 -12.66 -14.84 17.80
CA LEU A 350 -11.23 -15.02 18.09
C LEU A 350 -10.97 -16.25 18.96
N LYS A 351 -11.78 -16.47 20.00
CA LYS A 351 -11.67 -17.67 20.86
C LYS A 351 -11.93 -18.98 20.11
N GLN A 352 -12.77 -18.95 19.08
CA GLN A 352 -13.09 -20.10 18.25
C GLN A 352 -12.17 -20.26 17.03
N THR A 353 -11.16 -19.40 16.88
CA THR A 353 -10.25 -19.45 15.73
C THR A 353 -9.36 -20.68 15.79
N VAL A 354 -9.46 -21.54 14.77
CA VAL A 354 -8.65 -22.77 14.62
C VAL A 354 -7.61 -22.65 13.51
N LEU A 355 -7.78 -21.68 12.61
CA LEU A 355 -6.81 -21.32 11.58
C LEU A 355 -6.67 -19.81 11.58
N TYR A 356 -5.43 -19.35 11.68
CA TYR A 356 -5.09 -17.94 11.59
C TYR A 356 -4.06 -17.76 10.47
N LYS A 357 -4.44 -17.07 9.39
CA LYS A 357 -3.44 -16.57 8.43
C LYS A 357 -2.67 -15.47 9.16
N VAL A 358 -1.40 -15.74 9.45
CA VAL A 358 -0.51 -14.74 10.06
C VAL A 358 -0.52 -13.47 9.22
N GLY A 359 -0.92 -12.36 9.84
CA GLY A 359 -1.05 -11.08 9.15
C GLY A 359 0.28 -10.36 8.97
N HIS A 360 0.37 -9.49 7.96
CA HIS A 360 1.47 -8.54 7.77
C HIS A 360 2.86 -9.17 7.94
N HIS A 361 3.06 -10.33 7.32
CA HIS A 361 4.32 -11.09 7.32
C HIS A 361 4.90 -11.41 8.70
N ALA A 362 4.04 -11.64 9.71
CA ALA A 362 4.46 -11.85 11.10
C ALA A 362 5.14 -10.63 11.74
N SER A 363 4.81 -9.43 11.28
CA SER A 363 5.20 -8.18 11.93
C SER A 363 4.68 -8.13 13.36
N HIS A 364 5.45 -7.51 14.27
CA HIS A 364 5.04 -7.33 15.66
C HIS A 364 3.80 -6.41 15.80
N ASN A 365 3.46 -5.65 14.76
CA ASN A 365 2.27 -4.79 14.71
C ASN A 365 1.00 -5.54 14.27
N ALA A 366 1.12 -6.82 13.90
CA ALA A 366 0.07 -7.63 13.30
C ALA A 366 -0.83 -8.36 14.31
N THR A 367 -0.59 -8.21 15.63
CA THR A 367 -1.36 -8.84 16.72
C THR A 367 -1.37 -7.99 17.98
#